data_AF-A0A369JSH1-F1
#
_entry.id   AF-A0A369JSH1-F1
#
_cell.length_a   1.000
_cell.length_b   1.000
_cell.length_c   1.000
_cell.angle_alpha   90.00
_cell.angle_beta   90.00
_cell.angle_gamma   90.00
#
_symmetry.space_group_name_H-M   'P 1'
#
loop_
_entity.id
_entity.type
_entity.pdbx_description
1 polymer ?
#
loop_
_entity_poly.entity_id
_entity_poly.type
_entity_poly.pdbx_seq_one_letter_code
_entity_poly.pdbx_strand_id
1 'polypeptide(L)'
;MSSISFPSGQHGPSAHDEQYYSPTFDASSSFQMNPLSSHPPRTPRTSVMSSSMTAHVYGTSSIYDTKEETEEVLRADGEDVDEDEEEKLKVASTRVRKEEVWRDLLLTSNGRDKAFKLIQYSIRLYLLFHTSISTSRLLRRPSRPPWEVDLVERLRSTASGLSFSRKLLLLFNWLSPLTTIMAQQSVPYSAEVSTETKKKITRPFLHTVLYAPPPVLLELVNAIADDAATFSLLGLFGKKFGERAGRFSDWCWLITTLVGLVENGVERQMISSLQHQVESRLYSESMTGATAKSKPKYSKIDERELARLQKQDFWLQLSRVKLVMDLTFVSYDIFRIKRFRELVKTVAGLAAAILSSAKLYHGQRNVIRAKSLSFAA
;
A
#
# COMPACT_ATOMS: atom_id res chain seq x y z
N MET A 1 38.61 -70.64 30.19
CA MET A 1 39.81 -69.94 30.70
C MET A 1 39.57 -68.45 30.55
N SER A 2 39.66 -67.74 31.68
CA SER A 2 39.83 -66.28 31.85
C SER A 2 38.68 -65.34 31.43
N SER A 3 37.73 -65.18 32.36
CA SER A 3 36.80 -64.07 32.58
C SER A 3 37.44 -62.94 33.43
N ILE A 4 36.98 -61.68 33.33
CA ILE A 4 36.97 -60.57 34.33
C ILE A 4 36.42 -59.31 33.60
N SER A 5 35.20 -58.79 33.83
CA SER A 5 34.57 -58.05 34.95
C SER A 5 34.65 -56.50 34.83
N PHE A 6 33.49 -55.85 34.96
CA PHE A 6 33.22 -54.40 34.96
C PHE A 6 33.48 -53.75 36.34
N PRO A 7 33.39 -52.41 36.43
CA PRO A 7 32.80 -51.77 37.59
C PRO A 7 31.57 -50.93 37.24
N SER A 8 30.48 -51.25 37.94
CA SER A 8 29.34 -50.40 38.23
C SER A 8 29.71 -49.32 39.26
N GLY A 9 29.20 -48.10 39.09
CA GLY A 9 29.15 -47.07 40.13
C GLY A 9 27.81 -46.35 40.10
N GLN A 10 26.98 -46.60 41.13
CA GLN A 10 25.78 -45.84 41.45
C GLN A 10 26.15 -44.51 42.12
N HIS A 11 25.47 -43.41 41.79
CA HIS A 11 25.05 -42.40 42.77
C HIS A 11 23.78 -41.69 42.27
N GLY A 12 22.89 -41.43 43.24
CA GLY A 12 21.51 -41.01 43.05
C GLY A 12 21.27 -39.50 42.82
N PRO A 13 20.03 -39.03 43.04
CA PRO A 13 19.40 -37.95 42.31
C PRO A 13 19.53 -36.58 43.00
N SER A 14 19.57 -35.51 42.22
CA SER A 14 19.23 -34.16 42.66
C SER A 14 18.73 -33.32 41.49
N ALA A 15 17.55 -32.73 41.69
CA ALA A 15 17.00 -31.66 40.87
C ALA A 15 17.84 -30.38 40.98
N HIS A 16 17.98 -29.65 39.88
CA HIS A 16 17.71 -28.20 39.82
C HIS A 16 17.91 -27.66 38.39
N ASP A 17 17.14 -26.61 38.15
CA ASP A 17 16.95 -25.74 36.99
C ASP A 17 18.19 -25.22 36.22
N GLU A 18 17.84 -24.61 35.07
CA GLU A 18 18.51 -23.52 34.33
C GLU A 18 19.32 -23.85 33.06
N GLN A 19 18.65 -23.59 31.93
CA GLN A 19 19.07 -22.73 30.82
C GLN A 19 20.53 -22.77 30.37
N TYR A 20 20.79 -23.29 29.15
CA TYR A 20 21.63 -22.60 28.15
C TYR A 20 21.26 -23.05 26.72
N TYR A 21 21.09 -22.07 25.84
CA TYR A 21 20.83 -22.21 24.41
C TYR A 21 21.92 -23.05 23.69
N SER A 22 21.52 -23.85 22.69
CA SER A 22 22.42 -24.37 21.66
C SER A 22 21.69 -24.37 20.30
N PRO A 23 22.13 -23.57 19.31
CA PRO A 23 21.76 -23.77 17.92
C PRO A 23 22.92 -24.47 17.19
N THR A 24 22.76 -25.75 16.88
CA THR A 24 23.71 -26.47 16.03
C THR A 24 23.20 -26.42 14.59
N PHE A 25 23.62 -25.38 13.86
CA PHE A 25 23.53 -25.35 12.40
C PHE A 25 24.69 -26.21 11.88
N ASP A 26 24.36 -27.38 11.35
CA ASP A 26 25.31 -28.34 10.81
C ASP A 26 25.82 -27.85 9.44
N ALA A 27 26.97 -27.17 9.45
CA ALA A 27 27.63 -26.62 8.27
C ALA A 27 28.68 -27.59 7.69
N SER A 28 28.30 -28.88 7.54
CA SER A 28 29.19 -29.92 7.05
C SER A 28 28.65 -30.67 5.82
N SER A 29 28.11 -29.95 4.83
CA SER A 29 27.91 -30.52 3.48
C SER A 29 29.24 -30.58 2.73
N SER A 30 30.11 -31.52 3.10
CA SER A 30 31.32 -31.83 2.35
C SER A 30 30.93 -32.47 1.01
N PHE A 31 31.18 -31.79 -0.11
CA PHE A 31 31.07 -32.37 -1.44
C PHE A 31 32.12 -33.47 -1.60
N GLN A 32 31.69 -34.73 -1.61
CA GLN A 32 32.55 -35.86 -1.92
C GLN A 32 32.65 -36.00 -3.45
N MET A 33 33.76 -35.53 -4.03
CA MET A 33 34.07 -35.66 -5.45
C MET A 33 34.40 -37.11 -5.81
N ASN A 34 33.84 -37.61 -6.91
CA ASN A 34 34.25 -38.89 -7.51
C ASN A 34 35.52 -38.65 -8.36
N PRO A 35 36.69 -39.20 -8.00
CA PRO A 35 37.96 -38.92 -8.67
C PRO A 35 38.10 -39.52 -10.07
N LEU A 36 37.10 -40.26 -10.56
CA LEU A 36 37.12 -40.90 -11.90
C LEU A 36 36.23 -40.22 -12.95
N SER A 37 35.64 -39.05 -12.69
CA SER A 37 34.84 -38.36 -13.72
C SER A 37 35.73 -37.61 -14.72
N SER A 38 35.86 -38.12 -15.94
CA SER A 38 36.57 -37.51 -17.08
C SER A 38 35.83 -36.34 -17.75
N HIS A 39 34.73 -35.87 -17.17
CA HIS A 39 33.98 -34.72 -17.64
C HIS A 39 34.01 -33.59 -16.60
N PRO A 40 34.33 -32.35 -16.98
CA PRO A 40 34.19 -31.21 -16.08
C PRO A 40 32.73 -31.12 -15.62
N PRO A 41 32.46 -30.79 -14.34
CA PRO A 41 31.11 -30.71 -13.83
C PRO A 41 30.31 -29.74 -14.72
N ARG A 42 29.30 -30.27 -15.42
CA ARG A 42 28.30 -29.44 -16.07
C ARG A 42 27.72 -28.56 -14.98
N THR A 43 27.93 -27.25 -15.08
CA THR A 43 27.26 -26.29 -14.23
C THR A 43 25.77 -26.62 -14.21
N PRO A 44 25.11 -26.64 -13.04
CA PRO A 44 23.69 -26.89 -13.00
C PRO A 44 23.03 -25.87 -13.91
N ARG A 45 22.31 -26.36 -14.93
CA ARG A 45 21.39 -25.55 -15.71
C ARG A 45 20.49 -24.86 -14.70
N THR A 46 20.62 -23.54 -14.57
CA THR A 46 19.60 -22.73 -13.93
C THR A 46 18.34 -22.93 -14.76
N SER A 47 17.47 -23.84 -14.30
CA SER A 47 16.11 -23.90 -14.80
C SER A 47 15.54 -22.52 -14.58
N VAL A 48 15.27 -21.82 -15.68
CA VAL A 48 14.44 -20.63 -15.74
C VAL A 48 13.09 -21.08 -15.19
N MET A 49 12.92 -21.00 -13.88
CA MET A 49 11.60 -21.06 -13.29
C MET A 49 10.88 -19.84 -13.84
N SER A 50 9.84 -20.11 -14.61
CA SER A 50 8.82 -19.16 -15.01
C SER A 50 8.50 -18.27 -13.81
N SER A 51 8.64 -16.96 -14.01
CA SER A 51 8.31 -15.92 -13.04
C SER A 51 6.80 -15.84 -12.80
N SER A 52 6.20 -16.92 -12.30
CA SER A 52 4.92 -16.89 -11.61
C SER A 52 5.19 -16.74 -10.11
N MET A 53 5.93 -15.69 -9.73
CA MET A 53 5.88 -15.18 -8.37
C MET A 53 4.69 -14.24 -8.28
N THR A 54 3.52 -14.83 -8.06
CA THR A 54 2.39 -14.13 -7.46
C THR A 54 2.86 -13.45 -6.18
N ALA A 55 2.70 -12.13 -6.19
CA ALA A 55 2.91 -11.21 -5.08
C ALA A 55 2.26 -11.71 -3.79
N HIS A 56 3.05 -12.21 -2.85
CA HIS A 56 2.56 -12.57 -1.52
C HIS A 56 3.46 -12.09 -0.37
N VAL A 57 4.39 -11.18 -0.61
CA VAL A 57 5.32 -10.71 0.42
C VAL A 57 5.13 -9.21 0.59
N TYR A 58 4.42 -8.85 1.67
CA TYR A 58 4.02 -7.51 2.14
C TYR A 58 2.93 -6.78 1.34
N GLY A 59 1.72 -7.36 1.31
CA GLY A 59 0.49 -6.65 0.97
C GLY A 59 -0.10 -5.95 2.19
N THR A 60 0.47 -4.80 2.57
CA THR A 60 -0.04 -3.95 3.65
C THR A 60 -0.81 -2.77 3.07
N SER A 61 -2.10 -2.83 3.34
CA SER A 61 -3.17 -1.92 3.01
C SER A 61 -2.88 -0.52 3.54
N SER A 62 -2.37 0.36 2.68
CA SER A 62 -2.64 1.78 2.88
C SER A 62 -4.12 2.01 2.53
N ILE A 63 -4.88 2.51 3.51
CA ILE A 63 -6.34 2.78 3.60
C ILE A 63 -6.98 3.52 2.38
N TYR A 64 -6.25 3.74 1.29
CA TYR A 64 -6.79 4.34 0.07
C TYR A 64 -6.52 3.58 -1.23
N ASP A 65 -5.83 2.44 -1.20
CA ASP A 65 -5.74 1.54 -2.36
C ASP A 65 -6.66 0.34 -2.14
N THR A 66 -7.81 0.35 -2.80
CA THR A 66 -8.66 -0.83 -2.92
C THR A 66 -7.84 -1.92 -3.61
N LYS A 67 -7.70 -3.08 -2.96
CA LYS A 67 -6.93 -4.25 -3.43
C LYS A 67 -7.34 -4.70 -4.84
N GLU A 68 -8.62 -4.55 -5.18
CA GLU A 68 -9.19 -4.90 -6.49
C GLU A 68 -8.71 -3.96 -7.60
N GLU A 69 -8.59 -2.66 -7.36
CA GLU A 69 -8.16 -1.69 -8.39
C GLU A 69 -6.67 -1.82 -8.71
N THR A 70 -5.83 -2.15 -7.72
CA THR A 70 -4.38 -2.29 -7.96
C THR A 70 -4.06 -3.61 -8.66
N GLU A 71 -4.76 -4.71 -8.33
CA GLU A 71 -4.65 -5.97 -9.06
C GLU A 71 -5.24 -5.87 -10.47
N GLU A 72 -6.35 -5.18 -10.70
CA GLU A 72 -6.90 -4.97 -12.05
C GLU A 72 -6.01 -4.04 -12.90
N VAL A 73 -5.44 -2.97 -12.33
CA VAL A 73 -4.50 -2.08 -13.05
C VAL A 73 -3.20 -2.81 -13.40
N LEU A 74 -2.70 -3.70 -12.54
CA LEU A 74 -1.50 -4.50 -12.81
C LEU A 74 -1.77 -5.70 -13.74
N ARG A 75 -2.97 -6.28 -13.73
CA ARG A 75 -3.39 -7.31 -14.70
C ARG A 75 -3.63 -6.70 -16.09
N ALA A 76 -4.30 -5.55 -16.17
CA ALA A 76 -4.59 -4.89 -17.45
C ALA A 76 -3.35 -4.31 -18.16
N ASP A 77 -2.28 -3.99 -17.42
CA ASP A 77 -0.98 -3.57 -17.98
C ASP A 77 0.05 -4.73 -18.05
N GLY A 78 -0.32 -5.95 -17.62
CA GLY A 78 0.61 -7.05 -17.35
C GLY A 78 0.41 -8.33 -18.15
N GLU A 79 -0.66 -8.44 -18.92
CA GLU A 79 -0.79 -9.49 -19.93
C GLU A 79 0.05 -9.12 -21.15
N ASP A 80 0.60 -10.12 -21.85
CA ASP A 80 1.40 -9.98 -23.07
C ASP A 80 0.54 -9.39 -24.20
N VAL A 81 0.27 -8.09 -24.12
CA VAL A 81 -0.51 -7.33 -25.09
C VAL A 81 0.31 -7.28 -26.38
N ASP A 82 -0.17 -8.01 -27.39
CA ASP A 82 0.38 -7.99 -28.75
C ASP A 82 0.39 -6.53 -29.26
N GLU A 83 1.30 -6.19 -30.19
CA GLU A 83 1.40 -4.82 -30.75
C GLU A 83 0.03 -4.34 -31.30
N ASP A 84 -0.79 -5.27 -31.82
CA ASP A 84 -2.16 -5.03 -32.28
C ASP A 84 -3.13 -4.65 -31.16
N GLU A 85 -2.93 -5.14 -29.94
CA GLU A 85 -3.74 -4.76 -28.79
C GLU A 85 -3.35 -3.39 -28.22
N GLU A 86 -2.08 -2.98 -28.36
CA GLU A 86 -1.64 -1.64 -27.95
C GLU A 86 -2.25 -0.54 -28.84
N GLU A 87 -2.39 -0.79 -30.15
CA GLU A 87 -3.12 0.12 -31.04
C GLU A 87 -4.61 0.16 -30.72
N LYS A 88 -5.24 -0.99 -30.44
CA LYS A 88 -6.63 -1.06 -29.97
C LYS A 88 -6.82 -0.30 -28.65
N LEU A 89 -5.86 -0.39 -27.73
CA LEU A 89 -5.84 0.37 -26.47
C LEU A 89 -5.75 1.87 -26.72
N LYS A 90 -4.93 2.33 -27.68
CA LYS A 90 -4.86 3.74 -28.07
C LYS A 90 -6.19 4.25 -28.63
N VAL A 91 -6.84 3.47 -29.49
CA VAL A 91 -8.18 3.79 -30.03
C VAL A 91 -9.26 3.76 -28.95
N ALA A 92 -9.22 2.80 -28.03
CA ALA A 92 -10.12 2.78 -26.87
C ALA A 92 -9.89 3.99 -25.96
N SER A 93 -8.64 4.44 -25.81
CA SER A 93 -8.27 5.55 -24.93
C SER A 93 -8.80 6.91 -25.38
N THR A 94 -9.08 7.09 -26.67
CA THR A 94 -9.72 8.29 -27.23
C THR A 94 -11.24 8.25 -27.10
N ARG A 95 -11.84 7.06 -26.92
CA ARG A 95 -13.28 6.88 -26.70
C ARG A 95 -13.71 7.15 -25.27
N VAL A 96 -12.84 6.89 -24.28
CA VAL A 96 -13.17 7.09 -22.86
C VAL A 96 -13.33 8.58 -22.54
N ARG A 97 -14.56 9.00 -22.25
CA ARG A 97 -14.89 10.37 -21.87
C ARG A 97 -14.49 10.66 -20.43
N LYS A 98 -14.02 11.89 -20.16
CA LYS A 98 -13.59 12.27 -18.80
C LYS A 98 -14.76 12.26 -17.82
N GLU A 99 -15.94 12.60 -18.33
CA GLU A 99 -17.21 12.64 -17.60
C GLU A 99 -17.63 11.24 -17.14
N GLU A 100 -17.36 10.21 -17.95
CA GLU A 100 -17.65 8.81 -17.60
C GLU A 100 -16.75 8.35 -16.46
N VAL A 101 -15.45 8.69 -16.50
CA VAL A 101 -14.51 8.37 -15.42
C VAL A 101 -14.94 9.03 -14.11
N TRP A 102 -15.32 10.31 -14.14
CA TRP A 102 -15.81 11.01 -12.95
C TRP A 102 -17.13 10.46 -12.44
N ARG A 103 -18.04 10.09 -13.34
CA ARG A 103 -19.30 9.44 -12.98
C ARG A 103 -19.02 8.14 -12.23
N ASP A 104 -18.19 7.26 -12.77
CA ASP A 104 -17.89 5.96 -12.16
C ASP A 104 -17.15 6.12 -10.83
N LEU A 105 -16.19 7.05 -10.77
CA LEU A 105 -15.48 7.39 -9.55
C LEU A 105 -16.44 7.85 -8.45
N LEU A 106 -17.43 8.68 -8.76
CA LEU A 106 -18.43 9.17 -7.81
C LEU A 106 -19.47 8.11 -7.39
N LEU A 107 -19.57 6.97 -8.09
CA LEU A 107 -20.42 5.85 -7.64
C LEU A 107 -19.78 5.12 -6.45
N THR A 108 -18.46 5.12 -6.35
CA THR A 108 -17.73 4.48 -5.25
C THR A 108 -17.74 5.34 -3.99
N SER A 109 -17.67 4.72 -2.80
CA SER A 109 -17.49 5.45 -1.53
C SER A 109 -16.13 6.16 -1.48
N ASN A 110 -15.06 5.50 -1.94
CA ASN A 110 -13.70 6.04 -1.98
C ASN A 110 -13.62 7.27 -2.91
N GLY A 111 -14.17 7.19 -4.11
CA GLY A 111 -14.16 8.33 -5.04
C GLY A 111 -14.97 9.53 -4.53
N ARG A 112 -16.07 9.30 -3.80
CA ARG A 112 -16.79 10.38 -3.10
C ARG A 112 -15.96 11.00 -1.97
N ASP A 113 -15.26 10.20 -1.16
CA ASP A 113 -14.31 10.72 -0.15
C ASP A 113 -13.26 11.63 -0.81
N LYS A 114 -12.64 11.18 -1.90
CA LYS A 114 -11.64 11.95 -2.64
C LYS A 114 -12.18 13.23 -3.23
N ALA A 115 -13.34 13.16 -3.88
CA ALA A 115 -14.01 14.33 -4.45
C ALA A 115 -14.35 15.36 -3.36
N PHE A 116 -14.91 14.93 -2.23
CA PHE A 116 -15.20 15.82 -1.11
C PHE A 116 -13.95 16.40 -0.49
N LYS A 117 -12.87 15.63 -0.39
CA LYS A 117 -11.56 16.13 0.08
C LYS A 117 -11.04 17.21 -0.87
N LEU A 118 -11.08 17.02 -2.19
CA LEU A 118 -10.68 18.03 -3.18
C LEU A 118 -11.49 19.33 -3.04
N ILE A 119 -12.81 19.24 -2.96
CA ILE A 119 -13.69 20.41 -2.83
C ILE A 119 -13.41 21.11 -1.50
N GLN A 120 -13.32 20.36 -0.39
CA GLN A 120 -13.05 20.89 0.95
C GLN A 120 -11.73 21.68 0.99
N TYR A 121 -10.63 21.10 0.48
CA TYR A 121 -9.33 21.76 0.52
C TYR A 121 -9.19 22.89 -0.50
N SER A 122 -9.94 22.84 -1.61
CA SER A 122 -10.07 23.97 -2.54
C SER A 122 -10.77 25.17 -1.87
N ILE A 123 -11.85 24.92 -1.13
CA ILE A 123 -12.54 25.96 -0.33
C ILE A 123 -11.60 26.52 0.73
N ARG A 124 -10.86 25.66 1.45
CA ARG A 124 -9.88 26.13 2.45
C ARG A 124 -8.78 26.99 1.82
N LEU A 125 -8.29 26.61 0.65
CA LEU A 125 -7.28 27.38 -0.07
C LEU A 125 -7.83 28.75 -0.50
N TYR A 126 -9.05 28.78 -1.03
CA TYR A 126 -9.74 30.03 -1.34
C TYR A 126 -9.86 30.93 -0.10
N LEU A 127 -10.34 30.38 1.03
CA LEU A 127 -10.46 31.11 2.29
C LEU A 127 -9.11 31.62 2.81
N LEU A 128 -8.02 30.86 2.59
CA LEU A 128 -6.68 31.28 2.96
C LEU A 128 -6.19 32.45 2.11
N PHE A 129 -6.40 32.41 0.79
CA PHE A 129 -6.05 33.53 -0.07
C PHE A 129 -6.92 34.75 0.26
N HIS A 130 -8.22 34.54 0.46
CA HIS A 130 -9.16 35.59 0.83
C HIS A 130 -8.76 36.30 2.12
N THR A 131 -8.42 35.54 3.17
CA THR A 131 -7.93 36.09 4.44
C THR A 131 -6.56 36.75 4.32
N SER A 132 -5.65 36.18 3.53
CA SER A 132 -4.32 36.76 3.28
C SER A 132 -4.41 38.11 2.53
N ILE A 133 -5.27 38.19 1.52
CA ILE A 133 -5.55 39.44 0.77
C ILE A 133 -6.24 40.45 1.69
N SER A 134 -7.22 39.98 2.47
CA SER A 134 -8.00 40.78 3.41
C SER A 134 -7.19 41.38 4.57
N THR A 135 -6.08 40.75 4.95
CA THR A 135 -5.18 41.18 6.04
C THR A 135 -4.01 42.02 5.55
N SER A 136 -3.66 41.93 4.26
CA SER A 136 -2.61 42.74 3.66
C SER A 136 -2.99 44.22 3.64
N ARG A 137 -2.15 45.06 4.25
CA ARG A 137 -2.36 46.53 4.31
C ARG A 137 -2.43 47.17 2.91
N LEU A 138 -1.78 46.58 1.91
CA LEU A 138 -1.72 47.09 0.55
C LEU A 138 -2.94 46.73 -0.31
N LEU A 139 -3.64 45.65 0.01
CA LEU A 139 -4.80 45.16 -0.76
C LEU A 139 -6.12 45.30 -0.01
N ARG A 140 -6.10 45.94 1.16
CA ARG A 140 -7.27 46.12 2.01
C ARG A 140 -8.25 47.08 1.35
N ARG A 141 -9.36 46.55 0.83
CA ARG A 141 -10.50 47.38 0.44
C ARG A 141 -11.11 48.06 1.69
N PRO A 142 -11.39 49.38 1.65
CA PRO A 142 -11.85 50.14 2.81
C PRO A 142 -13.28 49.82 3.24
N SER A 143 -14.12 49.31 2.34
CA SER A 143 -15.47 48.84 2.65
C SER A 143 -15.66 47.44 2.10
N ARG A 144 -15.93 46.47 2.98
CA ARG A 144 -16.27 45.09 2.57
C ARG A 144 -17.77 45.01 2.37
N PRO A 145 -18.25 44.56 1.22
CA PRO A 145 -19.67 44.38 1.01
C PRO A 145 -20.21 43.25 1.91
N PRO A 146 -21.45 43.37 2.43
CA PRO A 146 -22.01 42.41 3.38
C PRO A 146 -22.11 40.98 2.81
N TRP A 147 -22.35 40.84 1.50
CA TRP A 147 -22.42 39.53 0.85
C TRP A 147 -21.11 38.74 0.91
N GLU A 148 -19.96 39.42 1.03
CA GLU A 148 -18.64 38.77 1.13
C GLU A 148 -18.48 38.09 2.49
N VAL A 149 -18.99 38.72 3.56
CA VAL A 149 -18.97 38.16 4.91
C VAL A 149 -19.85 36.91 4.97
N ASP A 150 -21.07 37.00 4.45
CA ASP A 150 -22.00 35.87 4.37
C ASP A 150 -21.42 34.71 3.54
N LEU A 151 -20.78 35.01 2.41
CA LEU A 151 -20.14 34.00 1.57
C LEU A 151 -19.01 33.28 2.32
N VAL A 152 -18.15 34.02 3.03
CA VAL A 152 -17.05 33.43 3.82
C VAL A 152 -17.59 32.53 4.93
N GLU A 153 -18.66 32.94 5.61
CA GLU A 153 -19.30 32.13 6.65
C GLU A 153 -19.90 30.85 6.07
N ARG A 154 -20.63 30.96 4.95
CA ARG A 154 -21.18 29.80 4.24
C ARG A 154 -20.08 28.85 3.78
N LEU A 155 -18.99 29.36 3.21
CA LEU A 155 -17.86 28.52 2.77
C LEU A 155 -17.16 27.82 3.94
N ARG A 156 -17.01 28.49 5.10
CA ARG A 156 -16.48 27.85 6.31
C ARG A 156 -17.38 26.72 6.80
N SER A 157 -18.70 26.96 6.83
CA SER A 157 -19.70 25.95 7.20
C SER A 157 -19.73 24.79 6.20
N THR A 158 -19.65 25.06 4.90
CA THR A 158 -19.55 24.03 3.87
C THR A 158 -18.28 23.21 4.01
N ALA A 159 -17.12 23.82 4.29
CA ALA A 159 -15.87 23.09 4.48
C ALA A 159 -15.88 22.18 5.71
N SER A 160 -16.51 22.60 6.82
CA SER A 160 -16.69 21.72 7.99
C SER A 160 -17.73 20.63 7.73
N GLY A 161 -18.84 20.96 7.08
CA GLY A 161 -19.89 20.03 6.66
C GLY A 161 -19.35 18.93 5.75
N LEU A 162 -18.58 19.28 4.72
CA LEU A 162 -17.93 18.30 3.83
C LEU A 162 -16.97 17.38 4.60
N SER A 163 -16.20 17.93 5.54
CA SER A 163 -15.32 17.11 6.38
C SER A 163 -16.09 16.13 7.26
N PHE A 164 -17.26 16.54 7.76
CA PHE A 164 -18.12 15.69 8.58
C PHE A 164 -18.81 14.61 7.74
N SER A 165 -19.41 14.98 6.60
CA SER A 165 -19.99 14.03 5.64
C SER A 165 -18.99 12.98 5.19
N ARG A 166 -17.72 13.38 4.98
CA ARG A 166 -16.63 12.48 4.64
C ARG A 166 -16.36 11.44 5.73
N LYS A 167 -16.35 11.86 7.00
CA LYS A 167 -16.23 10.93 8.13
C LYS A 167 -17.41 9.95 8.20
N LEU A 168 -18.62 10.41 7.91
CA LEU A 168 -19.81 9.54 7.84
C LEU A 168 -19.73 8.51 6.71
N LEU A 169 -19.17 8.87 5.55
CA LEU A 169 -18.94 7.94 4.44
C LEU A 169 -17.92 6.85 4.77
N LEU A 170 -17.02 7.12 5.72
CA LEU A 170 -15.97 6.21 6.17
C LEU A 170 -16.34 5.43 7.43
N LEU A 171 -17.58 5.57 7.94
CA LEU A 171 -18.03 4.78 9.08
C LEU A 171 -17.96 3.28 8.77
N PHE A 172 -17.59 2.49 9.77
CA PHE A 172 -17.41 1.04 9.68
C PHE A 172 -16.27 0.60 8.77
N ASN A 173 -15.30 1.48 8.48
CA ASN A 173 -14.13 1.10 7.69
C ASN A 173 -13.25 0.04 8.37
N TRP A 174 -13.42 -0.20 9.68
CA TRP A 174 -12.76 -1.28 10.43
C TRP A 174 -13.24 -2.69 10.02
N LEU A 175 -14.34 -2.82 9.28
CA LEU A 175 -14.79 -4.10 8.76
C LEU A 175 -13.83 -4.69 7.72
N SER A 176 -13.16 -3.85 6.93
CA SER A 176 -12.17 -4.30 5.94
C SER A 176 -10.94 -4.99 6.57
N PRO A 177 -10.22 -4.39 7.52
CA PRO A 177 -9.13 -5.09 8.20
C PRO A 177 -9.64 -6.29 9.01
N LEU A 178 -10.84 -6.22 9.61
CA LEU A 178 -11.42 -7.37 10.32
C LEU A 178 -11.64 -8.57 9.38
N THR A 179 -12.28 -8.36 8.23
CA THR A 179 -12.51 -9.42 7.24
C THR A 179 -11.20 -9.99 6.72
N THR A 180 -10.16 -9.16 6.56
CA THR A 180 -8.81 -9.60 6.19
C THR A 180 -8.21 -10.54 7.25
N ILE A 181 -8.32 -10.18 8.54
CA ILE A 181 -7.87 -11.02 9.66
C ILE A 181 -8.64 -12.35 9.70
N MET A 182 -9.96 -12.31 9.46
CA MET A 182 -10.80 -13.51 9.44
C MET A 182 -10.51 -14.40 8.22
N ALA A 183 -10.23 -13.81 7.06
CA ALA A 183 -9.89 -14.56 5.85
C ALA A 183 -8.57 -15.34 6.01
N GLN A 184 -7.59 -14.79 6.74
CA GLN A 184 -6.35 -15.49 7.08
C GLN A 184 -6.58 -16.77 7.91
N GLN A 185 -7.72 -16.94 8.59
CA GLN A 185 -8.06 -18.19 9.29
C GLN A 185 -8.37 -19.34 8.33
N SER A 186 -8.73 -19.04 7.08
CA SER A 186 -9.23 -20.03 6.11
C SER A 186 -8.13 -20.69 5.27
N VAL A 187 -6.89 -20.16 5.30
CA VAL A 187 -5.77 -20.70 4.53
C VAL A 187 -4.89 -21.56 5.45
N PRO A 188 -4.98 -22.89 5.39
CA PRO A 188 -4.12 -23.76 6.17
C PRO A 188 -2.69 -23.64 5.64
N TYR A 189 -1.84 -22.89 6.36
CA TYR A 189 -0.41 -22.78 6.11
C TYR A 189 0.36 -24.02 6.55
N SER A 190 -0.17 -25.20 6.23
CA SER A 190 0.49 -26.47 6.45
C SER A 190 0.32 -27.30 5.19
N ALA A 191 1.25 -27.08 4.26
CA ALA A 191 1.61 -28.03 3.21
C ALA A 191 2.36 -29.25 3.78
N GLU A 192 1.89 -29.78 4.91
CA GLU A 192 2.25 -31.13 5.34
C GLU A 192 1.07 -32.03 5.01
N VAL A 193 1.24 -32.72 3.89
CA VAL A 193 0.42 -33.83 3.41
C VAL A 193 0.31 -34.86 4.53
N SER A 194 -0.71 -34.73 5.38
CA SER A 194 -1.19 -35.82 6.21
C SER A 194 -2.66 -36.02 5.87
N THR A 195 -2.89 -37.13 5.16
CA THR A 195 -4.17 -37.66 4.70
C THR A 195 -5.01 -38.16 5.87
N GLU A 196 -5.31 -37.28 6.83
CA GLU A 196 -6.29 -37.57 7.87
C GLU A 196 -7.36 -36.48 7.85
N THR A 197 -8.58 -36.92 7.61
CA THR A 197 -9.84 -36.19 7.77
C THR A 197 -9.94 -35.60 9.19
N LYS A 198 -9.27 -34.46 9.43
CA LYS A 198 -9.27 -33.79 10.74
C LYS A 198 -10.22 -32.60 10.70
N LYS A 199 -11.17 -32.66 11.64
CA LYS A 199 -12.11 -31.61 12.05
C LYS A 199 -11.45 -30.24 11.92
N LYS A 200 -12.14 -29.28 11.30
CA LYS A 200 -11.77 -27.85 11.32
C LYS A 200 -11.66 -27.40 12.79
N ILE A 201 -10.45 -27.39 13.33
CA ILE A 201 -10.19 -26.82 14.65
C ILE A 201 -10.32 -25.30 14.46
N THR A 202 -11.46 -24.76 14.85
CA THR A 202 -11.68 -23.31 14.90
C THR A 202 -10.71 -22.72 15.92
N ARG A 203 -9.66 -22.04 15.44
CA ARG A 203 -8.77 -21.28 16.32
C ARG A 203 -9.58 -20.14 16.96
N PRO A 204 -9.40 -19.84 18.25
CA PRO A 204 -10.13 -18.75 18.89
C PRO A 204 -9.78 -17.41 18.23
N PHE A 205 -10.77 -16.54 18.07
CA PHE A 205 -10.61 -15.24 17.40
C PHE A 205 -9.43 -14.41 17.91
N LEU A 206 -9.24 -14.38 19.24
CA LEU A 206 -8.14 -13.64 19.87
C LEU A 206 -6.76 -14.12 19.42
N HIS A 207 -6.59 -15.43 19.19
CA HIS A 207 -5.36 -15.96 18.65
C HIS A 207 -5.14 -15.43 17.23
N THR A 208 -6.16 -15.39 16.38
CA THR A 208 -5.99 -14.85 15.02
C THR A 208 -5.65 -13.37 15.02
N VAL A 209 -6.29 -12.57 15.88
CA VAL A 209 -5.96 -11.14 16.03
C VAL A 209 -4.50 -10.98 16.47
N LEU A 210 -4.02 -11.78 17.44
CA LEU A 210 -2.66 -11.65 17.96
C LEU A 210 -1.57 -12.02 16.93
N TYR A 211 -1.88 -12.88 15.96
CA TYR A 211 -0.97 -13.28 14.88
C TYR A 211 -1.19 -12.52 13.56
N ALA A 212 -2.12 -11.57 13.52
CA ALA A 212 -2.34 -10.76 12.33
C ALA A 212 -1.14 -9.84 12.07
N PRO A 213 -0.84 -9.50 10.80
CA PRO A 213 0.23 -8.57 10.48
C PRO A 213 0.08 -7.24 11.25
N PRO A 214 1.15 -6.72 11.88
CA PRO A 214 1.06 -5.51 12.69
C PRO A 214 0.41 -4.30 12.01
N PRO A 215 0.62 -4.04 10.70
CA PRO A 215 -0.04 -2.90 10.03
C PRO A 215 -1.56 -3.07 9.91
N VAL A 216 -2.07 -4.29 9.73
CA VAL A 216 -3.51 -4.58 9.66
C VAL A 216 -4.18 -4.36 11.03
N LEU A 217 -3.48 -4.72 12.11
CA LEU A 217 -3.94 -4.44 13.47
C LEU A 217 -3.97 -2.94 13.76
N LEU A 218 -2.93 -2.22 13.34
CA LEU A 218 -2.88 -0.77 13.49
C LEU A 218 -4.02 -0.08 12.72
N GLU A 219 -4.32 -0.55 11.50
CA GLU A 219 -5.45 -0.08 10.70
C GLU A 219 -6.79 -0.35 11.39
N LEU A 220 -7.00 -1.56 11.91
CA LEU A 220 -8.20 -1.92 12.66
C LEU A 220 -8.42 -0.99 13.86
N VAL A 221 -7.38 -0.80 14.66
CA VAL A 221 -7.42 0.06 15.86
C VAL A 221 -7.68 1.52 15.47
N ASN A 222 -7.04 2.01 14.40
CA ASN A 222 -7.25 3.35 13.90
C ASN A 222 -8.70 3.58 13.45
N ALA A 223 -9.26 2.65 12.66
CA ALA A 223 -10.61 2.77 12.12
C ALA A 223 -11.67 2.69 13.23
N ILE A 224 -11.49 1.83 14.25
CA ILE A 224 -12.38 1.80 15.43
C ILE A 224 -12.32 3.14 16.19
N ALA A 225 -11.12 3.71 16.35
CA ALA A 225 -10.95 4.98 17.04
C ALA A 225 -11.57 6.16 16.27
N ASP A 226 -11.45 6.19 14.94
CA ASP A 226 -12.07 7.24 14.11
C ASP A 226 -13.60 7.13 14.09
N ASP A 227 -14.16 5.90 14.06
CA ASP A 227 -15.59 5.67 14.22
C ASP A 227 -16.10 6.16 15.58
N ALA A 228 -15.39 5.82 16.67
CA ALA A 228 -15.71 6.29 18.02
C ALA A 228 -15.68 7.83 18.12
N ALA A 229 -14.70 8.47 17.48
CA ALA A 229 -14.66 9.92 17.37
C ALA A 229 -15.84 10.47 16.55
N THR A 230 -16.22 9.82 15.46
CA THR A 230 -17.33 10.25 14.59
C THR A 230 -18.69 10.07 15.28
N PHE A 231 -18.89 8.98 16.03
CA PHE A 231 -20.08 8.78 16.86
C PHE A 231 -20.21 9.83 17.97
N SER A 232 -19.10 10.35 18.49
CA SER A 232 -19.15 11.49 19.41
C SER A 232 -19.60 12.79 18.75
N LEU A 233 -19.24 13.01 17.47
CA LEU A 233 -19.69 14.17 16.69
C LEU A 233 -21.18 14.07 16.35
N LEU A 234 -21.71 12.86 16.22
CA LEU A 234 -23.14 12.57 16.09
C LEU A 234 -23.92 12.73 17.40
N GLY A 235 -23.23 12.89 18.54
CA GLY A 235 -23.85 13.01 19.86
C GLY A 235 -24.18 11.68 20.55
N LEU A 236 -23.73 10.54 20.01
CA LEU A 236 -23.94 9.22 20.63
C LEU A 236 -23.03 9.00 21.85
N PHE A 237 -21.82 9.57 21.82
CA PHE A 237 -20.87 9.52 22.93
C PHE A 237 -20.55 10.90 23.49
N GLY A 238 -20.10 10.95 24.74
CA GLY A 238 -19.69 12.20 25.38
C GLY A 238 -18.49 12.86 24.68
N LYS A 239 -18.50 14.19 24.59
CA LYS A 239 -17.45 14.99 23.93
C LYS A 239 -16.03 14.65 24.41
N LYS A 240 -15.84 14.40 25.72
CA LYS A 240 -14.55 14.03 26.30
C LYS A 240 -14.01 12.69 25.76
N PHE A 241 -14.89 11.71 25.58
CA PHE A 241 -14.50 10.41 25.00
C PHE A 241 -14.15 10.58 23.52
N GLY A 242 -14.99 11.31 22.79
CA GLY A 242 -14.76 11.68 21.40
C GLY A 242 -13.42 12.36 21.14
N GLU A 243 -13.07 13.36 21.95
CA GLU A 243 -11.79 14.05 21.85
C GLU A 243 -10.60 13.13 22.14
N ARG A 244 -10.73 12.20 23.10
CA ARG A 244 -9.67 11.23 23.40
C ARG A 244 -9.50 10.22 22.27
N ALA A 245 -10.61 9.69 21.75
CA ALA A 245 -10.64 8.78 20.61
C ALA A 245 -10.05 9.46 19.36
N GLY A 246 -10.40 10.72 19.11
CA GLY A 246 -9.85 11.50 18.00
C GLY A 246 -8.34 11.70 18.11
N ARG A 247 -7.83 12.09 19.29
CA ARG A 247 -6.36 12.19 19.50
C ARG A 247 -5.66 10.85 19.32
N PHE A 248 -6.27 9.77 19.78
CA PHE A 248 -5.71 8.43 19.64
C PHE A 248 -5.69 7.99 18.17
N SER A 249 -6.77 8.24 17.42
CA SER A 249 -6.82 8.03 15.97
C SER A 249 -5.75 8.86 15.24
N ASP A 250 -5.53 10.13 15.61
CA ASP A 250 -4.47 10.95 15.03
C ASP A 250 -3.08 10.30 15.22
N TRP A 251 -2.79 9.76 16.41
CA TRP A 251 -1.55 9.02 16.68
C TRP A 251 -1.45 7.74 15.85
N CYS A 252 -2.52 6.96 15.76
CA CYS A 252 -2.54 5.77 14.90
C CYS A 252 -2.35 6.13 13.42
N TRP A 253 -2.94 7.23 12.96
CA TRP A 253 -2.78 7.73 11.60
C TRP A 253 -1.34 8.16 11.32
N LEU A 254 -0.66 8.82 12.28
CA LEU A 254 0.77 9.12 12.18
C LEU A 254 1.61 7.86 12.00
N ILE A 255 1.42 6.86 12.87
CA ILE A 255 2.19 5.61 12.82
C ILE A 255 1.91 4.88 11.50
N THR A 256 0.65 4.81 11.07
CA THR A 256 0.25 4.18 9.80
C THR A 256 0.93 4.88 8.62
N THR A 257 1.01 6.21 8.65
CA THR A 257 1.68 6.99 7.60
C THR A 257 3.19 6.75 7.58
N LEU A 258 3.82 6.60 8.74
CA LEU A 258 5.24 6.25 8.84
C LEU A 258 5.53 4.84 8.32
N VAL A 259 4.71 3.86 8.70
CA VAL A 259 4.79 2.49 8.20
C VAL A 259 4.67 2.48 6.67
N GLY A 260 3.65 3.15 6.12
CA GLY A 260 3.49 3.27 4.67
C GLY A 260 4.67 3.96 3.97
N LEU A 261 5.34 4.92 4.62
CA LEU A 261 6.52 5.57 4.06
C LEU A 261 7.74 4.61 4.01
N VAL A 262 7.90 3.78 5.04
CA VAL A 262 8.96 2.75 5.08
C VAL A 262 8.68 1.67 4.03
N GLU A 263 7.45 1.16 3.97
CA GLU A 263 7.02 0.16 2.98
C GLU A 263 7.24 0.66 1.55
N ASN A 264 6.78 1.88 1.25
CA ASN A 264 7.01 2.50 -0.05
C ASN A 264 8.50 2.69 -0.36
N GLY A 265 9.33 2.96 0.65
CA GLY A 265 10.79 3.04 0.52
C GLY A 265 11.42 1.69 0.15
N VAL A 266 10.98 0.61 0.80
CA VAL A 266 11.44 -0.77 0.53
C VAL A 266 11.00 -1.21 -0.86
N GLU A 267 9.73 -1.00 -1.24
CA GLU A 267 9.22 -1.30 -2.57
C GLU A 267 10.02 -0.59 -3.66
N ARG A 268 10.30 0.71 -3.46
CA ARG A 268 11.09 1.49 -4.42
C ARG A 268 12.52 0.97 -4.56
N GLN A 269 13.16 0.59 -3.46
CA GLN A 269 14.50 0.00 -3.50
C GLN A 269 14.50 -1.32 -4.29
N MET A 270 13.48 -2.15 -4.09
CA MET A 270 13.31 -3.39 -4.85
C MET A 270 13.11 -3.10 -6.35
N ILE A 271 12.21 -2.18 -6.72
CA ILE A 271 11.97 -1.82 -8.12
C ILE A 271 13.21 -1.22 -8.77
N SER A 272 13.94 -0.34 -8.08
CA SER A 272 15.20 0.22 -8.58
C SER A 272 16.25 -0.88 -8.84
N SER A 273 16.32 -1.90 -7.97
CA SER A 273 17.21 -3.04 -8.19
C SER A 273 16.81 -3.88 -9.41
N LEU A 274 15.49 -4.02 -9.66
CA LEU A 274 14.97 -4.72 -10.84
C LEU A 274 15.23 -3.93 -12.12
N GLN A 275 15.04 -2.61 -12.11
CA GLN A 275 15.35 -1.73 -13.24
C GLN A 275 16.82 -1.86 -13.64
N HIS A 276 17.75 -1.77 -12.69
CA HIS A 276 19.17 -1.95 -12.98
C HIS A 276 19.51 -3.35 -13.51
N GLN A 277 18.83 -4.39 -13.05
CA GLN A 277 19.00 -5.74 -13.61
C GLN A 277 18.56 -5.78 -15.08
N VAL A 278 17.39 -5.24 -15.42
CA VAL A 278 16.89 -5.20 -16.80
C VAL A 278 17.78 -4.31 -17.69
N GLU A 279 18.19 -3.13 -17.21
CA GLU A 279 19.12 -2.24 -17.92
C GLU A 279 20.48 -2.92 -18.16
N SER A 280 21.00 -3.65 -17.18
CA SER A 280 22.26 -4.37 -17.34
C SER A 280 22.17 -5.48 -18.38
N ARG A 281 21.02 -6.18 -18.46
CA ARG A 281 20.74 -7.21 -19.48
C ARG A 281 20.68 -6.57 -20.87
N LEU A 282 19.89 -5.52 -21.03
CA LEU A 282 19.79 -4.75 -22.28
C LEU A 282 21.16 -4.22 -22.73
N TYR A 283 21.93 -3.65 -21.81
CA TYR A 283 23.28 -3.15 -22.11
C TYR A 283 24.23 -4.29 -22.51
N SER A 284 24.21 -5.41 -21.78
CA SER A 284 25.02 -6.59 -22.11
C SER A 284 24.66 -7.19 -23.46
N GLU A 285 23.38 -7.22 -23.82
CA GLU A 285 22.89 -7.66 -25.13
C GLU A 285 23.35 -6.69 -26.23
N SER A 286 23.30 -5.38 -25.97
CA SER A 286 23.80 -4.37 -26.91
C SER A 286 25.32 -4.44 -27.13
N MET A 287 26.09 -4.76 -26.08
CA MET A 287 27.56 -4.80 -26.10
C MET A 287 28.13 -6.12 -26.59
N THR A 288 27.44 -7.24 -26.38
CA THR A 288 27.86 -8.55 -26.91
C THR A 288 27.69 -8.66 -28.43
N GLY A 289 27.12 -7.62 -29.05
CA GLY A 289 27.03 -7.45 -30.48
C GLY A 289 25.96 -8.34 -31.08
N ALA A 290 25.22 -7.78 -32.03
CA ALA A 290 24.32 -8.50 -32.90
C ALA A 290 25.08 -9.59 -33.69
N THR A 291 25.36 -10.73 -33.06
CA THR A 291 25.49 -11.96 -33.84
C THR A 291 24.13 -12.13 -34.51
N ALA A 292 24.12 -12.20 -35.85
CA ALA A 292 22.95 -12.03 -36.73
C ALA A 292 21.82 -13.07 -36.56
N LYS A 293 21.73 -13.73 -35.39
CA LYS A 293 20.71 -14.68 -34.98
C LYS A 293 20.09 -14.38 -33.60
N SER A 294 20.44 -13.29 -32.90
CA SER A 294 19.75 -12.91 -31.66
C SER A 294 18.29 -12.58 -31.97
N LYS A 295 17.37 -13.20 -31.22
CA LYS A 295 15.94 -13.10 -31.48
C LYS A 295 15.45 -11.71 -31.02
N PRO A 296 14.96 -10.83 -31.90
CA PRO A 296 14.47 -9.48 -31.54
C PRO A 296 13.26 -9.48 -30.58
N LYS A 297 12.74 -10.66 -30.22
CA LYS A 297 11.67 -10.81 -29.24
C LYS A 297 12.16 -10.57 -27.80
N TYR A 298 13.40 -10.93 -27.45
CA TYR A 298 13.88 -10.79 -26.06
C TYR A 298 14.18 -9.34 -25.70
N SER A 299 14.85 -8.58 -26.59
CA SER A 299 15.11 -7.16 -26.37
C SER A 299 13.81 -6.34 -26.24
N LYS A 300 12.79 -6.64 -27.04
CA LYS A 300 11.46 -6.00 -26.94
C LYS A 300 10.76 -6.30 -25.61
N ILE A 301 10.90 -7.51 -25.08
CA ILE A 301 10.33 -7.88 -23.78
C ILE A 301 11.01 -7.09 -22.66
N ASP A 302 12.34 -7.03 -22.67
CA ASP A 302 13.10 -6.30 -21.66
C ASP A 302 12.84 -4.78 -21.72
N GLU A 303 12.69 -4.19 -22.91
CA GLU A 303 12.28 -2.78 -23.09
C GLU A 303 10.88 -2.51 -22.51
N ARG A 304 9.92 -3.41 -22.73
CA ARG A 304 8.56 -3.32 -22.15
C ARG A 304 8.58 -3.47 -20.63
N GLU A 305 9.36 -4.43 -20.11
CA GLU A 305 9.53 -4.62 -18.67
C GLU A 305 10.14 -3.37 -18.03
N LEU A 306 11.17 -2.79 -18.65
CA LEU A 306 11.79 -1.54 -18.18
C LEU A 306 10.77 -0.39 -18.14
N ALA A 307 9.99 -0.20 -19.20
CA ALA A 307 8.94 0.82 -19.24
C ALA A 307 7.89 0.60 -18.13
N ARG A 308 7.51 -0.66 -17.86
CA ARG A 308 6.59 -1.01 -16.77
C ARG A 308 7.19 -0.66 -15.41
N LEU A 309 8.44 -1.03 -15.16
CA LEU A 309 9.13 -0.73 -13.91
C LEU A 309 9.32 0.78 -13.71
N GLN A 310 9.59 1.55 -14.76
CA GLN A 310 9.68 3.01 -14.70
C GLN A 310 8.33 3.64 -14.34
N LYS A 311 7.24 3.15 -14.93
CA LYS A 311 5.88 3.58 -14.56
C LYS A 311 5.57 3.26 -13.10
N GLN A 312 5.95 2.07 -12.62
CA GLN A 312 5.78 1.70 -11.22
C GLN A 312 6.60 2.61 -10.29
N ASP A 313 7.87 2.88 -10.59
CA ASP A 313 8.68 3.82 -9.79
C ASP A 313 8.06 5.22 -9.77
N PHE A 314 7.54 5.72 -10.89
CA PHE A 314 6.83 7.00 -10.92
C PHE A 314 5.63 7.03 -9.95
N TRP A 315 4.80 5.98 -9.94
CA TRP A 315 3.67 5.90 -9.02
C TRP A 315 4.09 5.73 -7.56
N LEU A 316 5.19 5.02 -7.30
CA LEU A 316 5.78 4.95 -5.96
C LEU A 316 6.29 6.30 -5.49
N GLN A 317 6.99 7.06 -6.35
CA GLN A 317 7.43 8.41 -6.03
C GLN A 317 6.24 9.33 -5.73
N LEU A 318 5.17 9.25 -6.52
CA LEU A 318 3.95 10.03 -6.29
C LEU A 318 3.30 9.67 -4.94
N SER A 319 3.24 8.37 -4.63
CA SER A 319 2.72 7.86 -3.37
C SER A 319 3.57 8.30 -2.19
N ARG A 320 4.90 8.32 -2.32
CA ARG A 320 5.84 8.87 -1.33
C ARG A 320 5.57 10.34 -1.06
N VAL A 321 5.45 11.16 -2.10
CA VAL A 321 5.16 12.60 -1.95
C VAL A 321 3.83 12.78 -1.23
N LYS A 322 2.80 12.02 -1.61
CA LYS A 322 1.51 12.01 -0.91
C LYS A 322 1.64 11.65 0.57
N LEU A 323 2.41 10.61 0.90
CA LEU A 323 2.64 10.19 2.28
C LEU A 323 3.42 11.23 3.08
N VAL A 324 4.39 11.92 2.47
CA VAL A 324 5.12 13.04 3.11
C VAL A 324 4.17 14.22 3.38
N MET A 325 3.23 14.49 2.48
CA MET A 325 2.20 15.52 2.70
C MET A 325 1.23 15.14 3.82
N ASP A 326 0.76 13.89 3.85
CA ASP A 326 -0.07 13.37 4.94
C ASP A 326 0.70 13.40 6.27
N LEU A 327 1.98 13.01 6.28
CA LEU A 327 2.86 13.04 7.46
C LEU A 327 3.05 14.46 7.98
N THR A 328 3.29 15.42 7.08
CA THR A 328 3.38 16.84 7.43
C THR A 328 2.06 17.30 8.03
N PHE A 329 0.93 16.95 7.41
CA PHE A 329 -0.40 17.33 7.86
C PHE A 329 -0.68 16.85 9.29
N VAL A 330 -0.49 15.55 9.55
CA VAL A 330 -0.80 14.93 10.86
C VAL A 330 0.19 15.36 11.95
N SER A 331 1.47 15.56 11.60
CA SER A 331 2.47 16.08 12.54
C SER A 331 2.09 17.44 13.09
N TYR A 332 1.50 18.32 12.28
CA TYR A 332 1.02 19.63 12.75
C TYR A 332 -0.15 19.52 13.74
N ASP A 333 -0.95 18.46 13.68
CA ASP A 333 -2.01 18.22 14.66
C ASP A 333 -1.47 17.64 15.97
N ILE A 334 -0.61 16.65 15.89
CA ILE A 334 -0.06 15.95 17.05
C ILE A 334 0.86 16.87 17.86
N PHE A 335 1.83 17.53 17.20
CA PHE A 335 2.79 18.41 17.86
C PHE A 335 2.24 19.80 18.16
N ARG A 336 1.00 20.09 17.76
CA ARG A 336 0.30 21.37 17.99
C ARG A 336 1.12 22.60 17.55
N ILE A 337 1.86 22.48 16.45
CA ILE A 337 2.67 23.56 15.90
C ILE A 337 1.73 24.69 15.47
N LYS A 338 1.85 25.86 16.11
CA LYS A 338 0.98 27.01 15.84
C LYS A 338 1.39 27.81 14.61
N ARG A 339 2.69 27.84 14.31
CA ARG A 339 3.27 28.65 13.22
C ARG A 339 2.85 28.11 11.87
N PHE A 340 2.27 28.95 11.01
CA PHE A 340 1.79 28.60 9.66
C PHE A 340 0.86 27.39 9.58
N ARG A 341 0.20 27.02 10.69
CA ARG A 341 -0.61 25.79 10.79
C ARG A 341 -1.66 25.70 9.69
N GLU A 342 -2.42 26.76 9.47
CA GLU A 342 -3.50 26.77 8.48
C GLU A 342 -2.98 26.69 7.05
N LEU A 343 -1.88 27.39 6.74
CA LEU A 343 -1.25 27.38 5.43
C LEU A 343 -0.72 25.98 5.08
N VAL A 344 0.14 25.43 5.95
CA VAL A 344 0.78 24.15 5.70
C VAL A 344 -0.26 23.04 5.57
N LYS A 345 -1.27 23.02 6.44
CA LYS A 345 -2.33 22.02 6.36
C LYS A 345 -3.20 22.14 5.12
N THR A 346 -3.49 23.36 4.69
CA THR A 346 -4.31 23.58 3.51
C THR A 346 -3.56 23.14 2.25
N VAL A 347 -2.30 23.54 2.12
CA VAL A 347 -1.44 23.17 0.98
C VAL A 347 -1.13 21.67 0.98
N ALA A 348 -0.67 21.11 2.10
CA ALA A 348 -0.36 19.68 2.20
C ALA A 348 -1.61 18.82 2.01
N GLY A 349 -2.74 19.21 2.61
CA GLY A 349 -4.01 18.51 2.46
C GLY A 349 -4.57 18.56 1.04
N LEU A 350 -4.43 19.70 0.34
CA LEU A 350 -4.80 19.82 -1.07
C LEU A 350 -3.88 18.99 -1.97
N ALA A 351 -2.57 19.07 -1.77
CA ALA A 351 -1.60 18.29 -2.54
C ALA A 351 -1.88 16.79 -2.38
N ALA A 352 -2.05 16.30 -1.14
CA ALA A 352 -2.41 14.91 -0.88
C ALA A 352 -3.77 14.53 -1.53
N ALA A 353 -4.75 15.43 -1.53
CA ALA A 353 -6.04 15.21 -2.19
C ALA A 353 -5.91 15.11 -3.73
N ILE A 354 -5.12 16.00 -4.35
CA ILE A 354 -4.85 15.97 -5.79
C ILE A 354 -4.12 14.69 -6.17
N LEU A 355 -3.05 14.34 -5.44
CA LEU A 355 -2.26 13.15 -5.73
C LEU A 355 -3.07 11.86 -5.59
N SER A 356 -3.86 11.74 -4.51
CA SER A 356 -4.73 10.56 -4.32
C SER A 356 -5.87 10.49 -5.34
N SER A 357 -6.46 11.64 -5.73
CA SER A 357 -7.49 11.66 -6.77
C SER A 357 -6.93 11.37 -8.16
N ALA A 358 -5.71 11.83 -8.46
CA ALA A 358 -5.04 11.55 -9.72
C ALA A 358 -4.72 10.06 -9.88
N LYS A 359 -4.26 9.40 -8.80
CA LYS A 359 -4.03 7.95 -8.77
C LYS A 359 -5.35 7.19 -9.01
N LEU A 360 -6.40 7.54 -8.27
CA LEU A 360 -7.72 6.91 -8.40
C LEU A 360 -8.33 7.12 -9.80
N TYR A 361 -8.24 8.34 -10.33
CA TYR A 361 -8.70 8.67 -11.68
C TYR A 361 -7.97 7.84 -12.75
N HIS A 362 -6.66 7.67 -12.61
CA HIS A 362 -5.88 6.85 -13.53
C HIS A 362 -6.29 5.37 -13.46
N GLY A 363 -6.47 4.83 -12.24
CA GLY A 363 -6.95 3.45 -12.05
C GLY A 363 -8.32 3.21 -12.70
N GLN A 364 -9.29 4.06 -12.39
CA GLN A 364 -10.64 3.96 -12.95
C GLN A 364 -10.68 4.14 -14.47
N ARG A 365 -9.85 5.05 -15.02
CA ARG A 365 -9.70 5.19 -16.46
C ARG A 365 -9.20 3.89 -17.11
N ASN A 366 -8.29 3.18 -16.47
CA ASN A 366 -7.78 1.90 -16.97
C ASN A 366 -8.84 0.79 -16.91
N VAL A 367 -9.62 0.73 -15.83
CA VAL A 367 -10.75 -0.22 -15.72
C VAL A 367 -11.77 0.00 -16.83
N ILE A 368 -12.16 1.26 -17.09
CA ILE A 368 -13.10 1.59 -18.17
C ILE A 368 -12.53 1.24 -19.55
N ARG A 369 -11.23 1.47 -19.77
CA ARG A 369 -10.55 1.05 -21.01
C ARG A 369 -10.61 -0.46 -21.20
N ALA A 370 -10.31 -1.24 -20.17
CA ALA A 370 -10.37 -2.69 -20.22
C ALA A 370 -11.79 -3.18 -20.55
N LYS A 371 -12.82 -2.63 -19.88
CA LYS A 371 -14.24 -2.92 -20.18
C LYS A 371 -14.60 -2.58 -21.63
N SER A 372 -14.14 -1.44 -22.15
CA SER A 372 -14.44 -1.03 -23.53
C SER A 372 -13.83 -1.96 -24.58
N LEU A 373 -12.70 -2.61 -24.26
CA LEU A 373 -12.06 -3.61 -25.12
C LEU A 373 -12.81 -4.94 -25.07
N SER A 374 -13.26 -5.38 -23.90
CA SER A 374 -14.04 -6.62 -23.77
C SER A 374 -15.40 -6.56 -24.47
N PHE A 375 -15.97 -5.37 -24.66
CA PHE A 375 -17.21 -5.20 -25.44
C PHE A 375 -16.97 -5.06 -26.96
N ALA A 376 -15.73 -4.86 -27.39
CA ALA A 376 -15.37 -4.71 -28.80
C ALA A 376 -14.82 -6.00 -29.43
N ALA A 377 -14.42 -6.96 -28.61
CA ALA A 377 -14.12 -8.34 -29.00
C ALA A 377 -15.41 -9.17 -29.01
#